data_AF-A0A1M3M9W7-F1
#
_entry.id   AF-A0A1M3M9W7-F1
#
_cell.length_a   1.000
_cell.length_b   1.000
_cell.length_c   1.000
_cell.angle_alpha   90.00
_cell.angle_beta   90.00
_cell.angle_gamma   90.00
#
_symmetry.space_group_name_H-M   'P 1'
#
loop_
_entity.id
_entity.type
_entity.pdbx_description
1 polymer ?
#
loop_
_entity_poly.entity_id
_entity_poly.type
_entity_poly.pdbx_seq_one_letter_code
_entity_poly.pdbx_strand_id
1 'polypeptide(L)'
;MRQIMKIKGQSSELYTLVAPLVMSVSALRQNNNYPYKTSNRHYWYVLLENKQLRAFIPLEHKDIAYFKIDNYYAPSGTERGELLRELLEAILPEYQSQGRVSAIVQKRDQETFEKAGFSVVRTMKIYVKMELA
;
A
#
# COMPACT_ATOMS: atom_id res chain seq x y z
N MET A 1 -4.85 19.65 -5.32
CA MET A 1 -3.55 19.17 -5.84
C MET A 1 -3.21 17.86 -5.16
N ARG A 2 -3.00 16.78 -5.93
CA ARG A 2 -2.53 15.48 -5.42
C ARG A 2 -1.00 15.40 -5.49
N GLN A 3 -0.39 14.77 -4.51
CA GLN A 3 1.05 14.56 -4.42
C GLN A 3 1.32 13.19 -3.79
N ILE A 4 2.30 12.45 -4.31
CA ILE A 4 2.79 11.23 -3.71
C ILE A 4 4.16 11.48 -3.07
N MET A 5 4.32 11.09 -1.81
CA MET A 5 5.58 11.17 -1.07
C MET A 5 6.10 9.77 -0.75
N LYS A 6 7.40 9.54 -0.95
CA LYS A 6 8.10 8.33 -0.51
C LYS A 6 8.83 8.62 0.79
N ILE A 7 8.37 8.03 1.89
CA ILE A 7 8.84 8.33 3.24
C ILE A 7 9.45 7.06 3.86
N LYS A 8 10.62 7.20 4.51
CA LYS A 8 11.28 6.08 5.18
C LYS A 8 10.45 5.61 6.38
N GLY A 9 10.32 4.30 6.53
CA GLY A 9 9.75 3.69 7.73
C GLY A 9 10.45 4.13 9.01
N GLN A 10 9.69 4.31 10.08
CA GLN A 10 10.13 4.81 11.39
C GLN A 10 10.65 6.26 11.44
N SER A 11 10.57 7.02 10.34
CA SER A 11 10.85 8.46 10.39
C SER A 11 9.78 9.20 11.21
N SER A 12 10.17 10.30 11.87
CA SER A 12 9.23 11.17 12.58
C SER A 12 8.15 11.73 11.65
N GLU A 13 8.54 12.13 10.44
CA GLU A 13 7.65 12.62 9.39
C GLU A 13 6.53 11.62 9.07
N LEU A 14 6.86 10.33 8.92
CA LEU A 14 5.87 9.30 8.67
C LEU A 14 4.84 9.23 9.80
N TYR A 15 5.31 9.15 11.05
CA TYR A 15 4.42 9.05 12.20
C TYR A 15 3.51 10.28 12.33
N THR A 16 4.05 11.48 12.17
CA THR A 16 3.25 12.72 12.19
C THR A 16 2.15 12.69 11.14
N LEU A 17 2.45 12.19 9.93
CA LEU A 17 1.52 12.20 8.82
C LEU A 17 0.42 11.14 8.92
N VAL A 18 0.76 9.92 9.36
CA VAL A 18 -0.17 8.77 9.30
C VAL A 18 -0.82 8.43 10.63
N ALA A 19 -0.25 8.80 11.78
CA ALA A 19 -0.73 8.38 13.10
C ALA A 19 -2.24 8.64 13.33
N PRO A 20 -2.80 9.83 13.03
CA PRO A 20 -4.23 10.07 13.24
C PRO A 20 -5.13 9.09 12.48
N LEU A 21 -4.74 8.75 11.25
CA LEU A 21 -5.50 7.86 10.39
C LEU A 21 -5.34 6.40 10.82
N VAL A 22 -4.12 5.91 11.00
CA VAL A 22 -3.85 4.50 11.31
C VAL A 22 -4.34 4.10 12.70
N MET A 23 -4.51 5.06 13.61
CA MET A 23 -5.11 4.85 14.94
C MET A 23 -6.65 4.97 14.94
N SER A 24 -7.25 5.45 13.86
CA SER A 24 -8.71 5.59 13.79
C SER A 24 -9.40 4.23 13.74
N VAL A 25 -10.50 4.09 14.48
CA VAL A 25 -11.31 2.86 14.51
C VAL A 25 -11.80 2.48 13.11
N SER A 26 -12.15 3.46 12.27
CA SER A 26 -12.62 3.22 10.91
C SER A 26 -11.52 2.65 10.00
N ALA A 27 -10.30 3.19 10.05
CA ALA A 27 -9.19 2.65 9.27
C ALA A 27 -8.76 1.27 9.74
N LEU A 28 -8.78 1.01 11.06
CA LEU A 28 -8.48 -0.31 11.61
C LEU A 28 -9.53 -1.33 11.20
N ARG A 29 -10.83 -1.01 11.27
CA ARG A 29 -11.91 -1.89 10.81
C ARG A 29 -11.76 -2.27 9.34
N GLN A 30 -11.36 -1.32 8.49
CA GLN A 30 -11.08 -1.59 7.08
C GLN A 30 -9.88 -2.52 6.85
N ASN A 31 -8.96 -2.60 7.81
CA ASN A 31 -7.85 -3.54 7.81
C ASN A 31 -8.12 -4.76 8.72
N ASN A 32 -9.40 -5.11 8.93
CA ASN A 32 -9.82 -6.24 9.77
C ASN A 32 -9.30 -6.18 11.20
N ASN A 33 -9.26 -4.97 11.77
CA ASN A 33 -8.69 -4.62 13.07
C ASN A 33 -7.21 -4.98 13.23
N TYR A 34 -6.49 -5.21 12.12
CA TYR A 34 -5.06 -5.46 12.13
C TYR A 34 -4.29 -4.14 12.11
N PRO A 35 -3.26 -3.97 12.95
CA PRO A 35 -2.47 -2.75 12.99
C PRO A 35 -1.67 -2.56 11.70
N TYR A 36 -1.51 -1.31 11.30
CA TYR A 36 -0.58 -0.94 10.22
C TYR A 36 0.86 -1.04 10.72
N LYS A 37 1.67 -1.89 10.09
CA LYS A 37 3.02 -2.22 10.54
C LYS A 37 4.08 -1.48 9.73
N THR A 38 5.17 -1.12 10.40
CA THR A 38 6.33 -0.46 9.77
C THR A 38 7.62 -0.88 10.47
N SER A 39 8.74 -0.71 9.78
CA SER A 39 10.11 -0.94 10.27
C SER A 39 11.08 -0.16 9.39
N ASN A 40 12.37 -0.18 9.74
CA ASN A 40 13.44 0.37 8.90
C ASN A 40 13.53 -0.26 7.48
N ARG A 41 12.90 -1.42 7.24
CA ARG A 41 12.80 -2.07 5.93
C ARG A 41 11.67 -1.52 5.06
N HIS A 42 10.83 -0.64 5.59
CA HIS A 42 9.71 -0.09 4.86
C HIS A 42 10.05 1.25 4.21
N TYR A 43 9.47 1.47 3.03
CA TYR A 43 9.17 2.79 2.50
C TYR A 43 7.65 2.91 2.37
N TRP A 44 7.11 4.04 2.79
CA TRP A 44 5.68 4.34 2.69
C TRP A 44 5.47 5.31 1.56
N TYR A 45 4.62 4.92 0.62
CA TYR A 45 4.15 5.79 -0.46
C TYR A 45 2.83 6.38 -0.02
N VAL A 46 2.83 7.69 0.18
CA VAL A 46 1.73 8.42 0.81
C VAL A 46 1.13 9.39 -0.19
N LEU A 47 -0.16 9.22 -0.49
CA LEU A 47 -0.92 10.12 -1.35
C LEU A 47 -1.58 11.20 -0.50
N LEU A 48 -1.19 12.44 -0.75
CA LEU A 48 -1.77 13.65 -0.18
C LEU A 48 -2.66 14.34 -1.20
N GLU A 49 -3.81 14.84 -0.75
CA GLU A 49 -4.67 15.72 -1.52
C GLU A 49 -4.90 16.99 -0.70
N ASN A 50 -4.51 18.14 -1.24
CA ASN A 50 -4.56 19.42 -0.53
C ASN A 50 -3.85 19.36 0.84
N LYS A 51 -2.69 18.69 0.87
CA LYS A 51 -1.85 18.44 2.06
C LYS A 51 -2.48 17.52 3.11
N GLN A 52 -3.60 16.85 2.82
CA GLN A 52 -4.25 15.89 3.70
C GLN A 52 -4.01 14.47 3.23
N LEU A 53 -3.73 13.56 4.16
CA LEU A 53 -3.54 12.14 3.88
C LEU A 53 -4.83 11.52 3.31
N ARG A 54 -4.72 10.90 2.11
CA ARG A 54 -5.84 10.19 1.47
C ARG A 54 -5.63 8.69 1.41
N ALA A 55 -4.46 8.23 0.98
CA ALA A 55 -4.16 6.82 0.83
C ALA A 55 -2.67 6.56 1.06
N PHE A 56 -2.31 5.32 1.36
CA PHE A 56 -0.90 4.93 1.44
C PHE A 56 -0.70 3.45 1.09
N ILE A 57 0.47 3.14 0.55
CA ILE A 57 0.98 1.78 0.37
C ILE A 57 2.36 1.68 1.04
N PRO A 58 2.51 0.85 2.09
CA PRO A 58 3.81 0.46 2.60
C PRO A 58 4.41 -0.62 1.69
N LEU A 59 5.68 -0.45 1.33
CA LEU A 59 6.48 -1.45 0.65
C LEU A 59 7.66 -1.85 1.55
N GLU A 60 7.74 -3.14 1.86
CA GLU A 60 8.78 -3.74 2.68
C GLU A 60 9.84 -4.41 1.79
N HIS A 61 11.11 -4.09 2.03
CA HIS A 61 12.24 -4.84 1.49
C HIS A 61 12.41 -6.11 2.31
N LYS A 62 12.00 -7.26 1.75
CA LYS A 62 12.10 -8.55 2.44
C LYS A 62 13.50 -9.13 2.31
N ASP A 63 14.03 -9.11 1.10
CA ASP A 63 15.34 -9.65 0.73
C ASP A 63 15.89 -8.90 -0.48
N ILE A 64 17.09 -9.29 -0.95
CA ILE A 64 17.65 -8.87 -2.24
C ILE A 64 16.64 -9.21 -3.33
N ALA A 65 16.26 -8.22 -4.13
CA ALA A 65 15.31 -8.39 -5.24
C ALA A 65 13.93 -8.96 -4.85
N TYR A 66 13.51 -8.82 -3.57
CA TYR A 66 12.18 -9.24 -3.12
C TYR A 66 11.50 -8.19 -2.23
N PHE A 67 10.36 -7.72 -2.72
CA PHE A 67 9.58 -6.65 -2.10
C PHE A 67 8.17 -7.14 -1.74
N LYS A 68 7.58 -6.56 -0.69
CA LYS A 68 6.24 -6.90 -0.23
C LYS A 68 5.38 -5.66 0.01
N ILE A 69 4.23 -5.61 -0.65
CA ILE A 69 3.12 -4.71 -0.36
C ILE A 69 2.15 -5.43 0.59
N ASP A 70 1.83 -4.80 1.71
CA ASP A 70 0.89 -5.30 2.70
C ASP A 70 0.36 -4.15 3.56
N ASN A 71 -0.77 -4.33 4.22
CA ASN A 71 -1.36 -3.36 5.15
C ASN A 71 -1.48 -1.94 4.55
N TYR A 72 -2.00 -1.82 3.33
CA TYR A 72 -2.25 -0.54 2.69
C TYR A 72 -3.62 0.04 3.09
N TYR A 73 -3.80 1.34 2.86
CA TYR A 73 -5.06 2.03 3.08
C TYR A 73 -5.46 2.89 1.88
N ALA A 74 -6.75 2.87 1.60
CA ALA A 74 -7.46 3.87 0.82
C ALA A 74 -8.86 4.00 1.45
N PRO A 75 -9.57 5.13 1.30
CA PRO A 75 -10.95 5.24 1.75
C PRO A 75 -11.84 4.22 1.03
N SER A 76 -12.92 3.80 1.68
CA SER A 76 -14.00 3.07 0.98
C SER A 76 -14.76 4.05 0.09
N GLY A 77 -15.30 3.57 -1.03
CA GLY A 77 -16.04 4.38 -1.99
C GLY A 77 -15.50 4.24 -3.40
N THR A 78 -15.99 5.07 -4.31
CA THR A 78 -15.68 5.04 -5.74
C THR A 78 -14.24 5.41 -6.06
N GLU A 79 -13.62 6.29 -5.27
CA GLU A 79 -12.24 6.74 -5.48
C GLU A 79 -11.18 5.71 -5.10
N ARG A 80 -11.57 4.62 -4.40
CA ARG A 80 -10.61 3.66 -3.83
C ARG A 80 -9.66 3.09 -4.88
N GLY A 81 -10.20 2.59 -5.98
CA GLY A 81 -9.41 1.98 -7.05
C GLY A 81 -8.48 2.98 -7.72
N GLU A 82 -8.93 4.22 -7.91
CA GLU A 82 -8.13 5.30 -8.49
C GLU A 82 -6.93 5.66 -7.60
N LEU A 83 -7.16 5.87 -6.30
CA LEU A 83 -6.11 6.22 -5.35
C LEU A 83 -5.05 5.10 -5.22
N LEU A 84 -5.48 3.84 -5.21
CA LEU A 84 -4.56 2.71 -5.19
C LEU A 84 -3.79 2.58 -6.50
N ARG A 85 -4.44 2.82 -7.66
CA ARG A 85 -3.79 2.82 -8.96
C ARG A 85 -2.70 3.89 -9.04
N GLU A 86 -2.99 5.13 -8.64
CA GLU A 86 -1.99 6.22 -8.63
C GLU A 86 -0.76 5.87 -7.77
N LEU A 87 -0.99 5.27 -6.59
CA LEU A 87 0.12 4.80 -5.73
C LEU A 87 0.93 3.69 -6.40
N LEU A 88 0.27 2.71 -7.03
CA LEU A 88 0.95 1.63 -7.74
C LEU A 88 1.75 2.15 -8.94
N GLU A 89 1.19 3.07 -9.74
CA GLU A 89 1.87 3.73 -10.86
C GLU A 89 3.15 4.46 -10.40
N ALA A 90 3.15 5.04 -9.19
CA ALA A 90 4.34 5.68 -8.61
C ALA A 90 5.36 4.67 -8.02
N ILE A 91 4.91 3.50 -7.57
CA ILE A 91 5.77 2.49 -6.91
C ILE A 91 6.44 1.59 -7.93
N LEU A 92 5.65 0.97 -8.82
CA LEU A 92 6.08 -0.18 -9.59
C LEU A 92 7.26 0.07 -10.55
N PRO A 93 7.38 1.23 -11.24
CA PRO A 93 8.52 1.49 -12.11
C PRO A 93 9.88 1.36 -11.42
N GLU A 94 9.95 1.66 -10.12
CA GLU A 94 11.18 1.55 -9.35
C GLU A 94 11.53 0.09 -9.02
N TYR A 95 10.55 -0.75 -8.63
CA TYR A 95 10.84 -2.07 -8.05
C TYR A 95 10.70 -3.24 -9.01
N GLN A 96 9.85 -3.14 -10.04
CA GLN A 96 9.62 -4.25 -10.97
C GLN A 96 10.89 -4.63 -11.76
N SER A 97 11.79 -3.65 -12.00
CA SER A 97 13.09 -3.88 -12.64
C SER A 97 14.15 -4.42 -11.68
N GLN A 98 13.94 -4.28 -10.37
CA GLN A 98 14.87 -4.70 -9.32
C GLN A 98 14.60 -6.11 -8.82
N GLY A 99 13.42 -6.67 -9.10
CA GLY A 99 13.04 -8.00 -8.69
C GLY A 99 11.55 -8.18 -8.48
N ARG A 100 11.20 -9.22 -7.72
CA ARG A 100 9.80 -9.62 -7.53
C ARG A 100 9.09 -8.75 -6.51
N VAL A 101 7.88 -8.30 -6.86
CA VAL A 101 6.97 -7.62 -5.93
C VAL A 101 5.82 -8.54 -5.58
N SER A 102 5.67 -8.87 -4.29
CA SER A 102 4.50 -9.60 -3.78
C SER A 102 3.53 -8.66 -3.09
N ALA A 103 2.23 -8.96 -3.15
CA ALA A 103 1.20 -8.18 -2.50
C ALA A 103 0.21 -9.09 -1.76
N ILE A 104 -0.20 -8.68 -0.55
CA ILE A 104 -1.38 -9.21 0.13
C ILE A 104 -2.51 -8.20 -0.10
N VAL A 105 -3.42 -8.55 -1.00
CA VAL A 105 -4.45 -7.65 -1.55
C VAL A 105 -5.80 -8.00 -0.93
N GLN A 106 -6.58 -7.01 -0.52
CA GLN A 106 -7.99 -7.25 -0.14
C GLN A 106 -8.77 -7.65 -1.38
N LYS A 107 -9.67 -8.64 -1.28
CA LYS A 107 -10.43 -9.13 -2.45
C LYS A 107 -11.12 -8.03 -3.27
N ARG A 108 -11.61 -6.98 -2.60
CA ARG A 108 -12.24 -5.82 -3.25
C ARG A 108 -11.31 -5.01 -4.15
N ASP A 109 -10.00 -5.16 -4.01
CA ASP A 109 -8.98 -4.42 -4.75
C ASP A 109 -8.24 -5.29 -5.77
N GLN A 110 -8.60 -6.57 -5.90
CA GLN A 110 -7.92 -7.51 -6.80
C GLN A 110 -7.84 -6.95 -8.22
N GLU A 111 -8.95 -6.49 -8.78
CA GLU A 111 -9.00 -5.93 -10.14
C GLU A 111 -8.04 -4.74 -10.32
N THR A 112 -7.85 -3.92 -9.28
CA THR A 112 -6.91 -2.79 -9.34
C THR A 112 -5.47 -3.27 -9.44
N PHE A 113 -5.10 -4.30 -8.69
CA PHE A 113 -3.76 -4.89 -8.75
C PHE A 113 -3.54 -5.69 -10.04
N GLU A 114 -4.55 -6.38 -10.56
CA GLU A 114 -4.48 -7.07 -11.86
C GLU A 114 -4.22 -6.09 -13.00
N LYS A 115 -4.91 -4.93 -13.02
CA LYS A 115 -4.66 -3.85 -13.98
C LYS A 115 -3.25 -3.26 -13.86
N ALA A 116 -2.64 -3.35 -12.68
CA ALA A 116 -1.26 -2.96 -12.45
C ALA A 116 -0.24 -4.07 -12.80
N GLY A 117 -0.70 -5.19 -13.38
CA GLY A 117 0.15 -6.29 -13.86
C GLY A 117 0.34 -7.44 -12.87
N PHE A 118 -0.22 -7.37 -11.67
CA PHE A 118 -0.09 -8.47 -10.71
C PHE A 118 -0.90 -9.70 -11.12
N SER A 119 -0.33 -10.88 -10.93
CA SER A 119 -0.99 -12.17 -11.13
C SER A 119 -1.37 -12.82 -9.80
N VAL A 120 -2.53 -13.48 -9.76
CA VAL A 120 -2.99 -14.21 -8.57
C VAL A 120 -2.12 -15.44 -8.31
N VAL A 121 -1.56 -15.54 -7.10
CA VAL A 121 -0.79 -16.71 -6.64
C VAL A 121 -1.65 -17.59 -5.73
N ARG A 122 -2.42 -16.98 -4.82
CA ARG A 122 -3.26 -17.73 -3.88
C ARG A 122 -4.45 -16.91 -3.38
N THR A 123 -5.65 -17.46 -3.50
CA THR A 123 -6.86 -16.87 -2.93
C THR A 123 -7.05 -17.32 -1.47
N MET A 124 -7.38 -16.38 -0.59
CA MET A 124 -7.73 -16.61 0.82
C MET A 124 -9.17 -16.15 1.09
N LYS A 125 -9.66 -16.24 2.34
CA LYS A 125 -11.05 -15.88 2.68
C LYS A 125 -11.39 -14.44 2.28
N ILE A 126 -10.57 -13.47 2.70
CA ILE A 126 -10.80 -12.03 2.49
C ILE A 126 -9.66 -11.34 1.73
N TYR A 127 -8.57 -12.07 1.47
CA TYR A 127 -7.38 -11.58 0.78
C TYR A 127 -7.04 -12.44 -0.44
N VAL A 128 -6.19 -11.90 -1.29
CA VAL A 128 -5.56 -12.57 -2.42
C VAL A 128 -4.07 -12.27 -2.35
N LYS A 129 -3.24 -13.30 -2.33
CA LYS A 129 -1.81 -13.15 -2.53
C LYS A 129 -1.56 -13.02 -4.04
N MET A 130 -0.88 -11.96 -4.43
CA MET A 130 -0.54 -11.68 -5.81
C MET A 130 0.96 -11.40 -5.96
N GLU A 131 1.50 -11.60 -7.15
CA GLU A 131 2.90 -11.33 -7.47
C GLU A 131 3.02 -10.64 -8.84
N LEU A 132 3.97 -9.72 -8.94
CA LEU A 132 4.46 -9.10 -10.17
C LEU A 132 5.91 -9.54 -10.33
N ALA A 133 6.22 -10.16 -11.47
CA ALA A 133 7.50 -10.77 -11.81
C ALA A 133 8.02 -10.23 -13.15
#